data_AF-A0A7Y2IUM7-F1
#
_entry.id   AF-A0A7Y2IUM7-F1
#
_cell.length_a   1.000
_cell.length_b   1.000
_cell.length_c   1.000
_cell.angle_alpha   90.00
_cell.angle_beta   90.00
_cell.angle_gamma   90.00
#
_symmetry.space_group_name_H-M   'P 1'
#
loop_
_entity.id
_entity.type
_entity.pdbx_description
1 polymer ?
#
loop_
_entity_poly.entity_id
_entity_poly.type
_entity_poly.pdbx_seq_one_letter_code
_entity_poly.pdbx_strand_id
1 'polypeptide(L)'
;MSRSAPVEVTQSIAAPRGAVWALLSTPGHLAGCHPFCRENLVETWPGPGSRDEIAYFNGRHITRSVTSWLDGEGFDVSVSDSGGLLADVSWRIDDAA
;
A
#
# COMPACT_ATOMS: atom_id res chain seq x y z
N MET A 1 -13.73 19.18 10.36
CA MET A 1 -14.01 18.40 9.14
C MET A 1 -14.57 17.05 9.57
N SER A 2 -15.75 16.66 9.07
CA SER A 2 -16.31 15.34 9.39
C SER A 2 -15.47 14.27 8.68
N ARG A 3 -15.00 13.26 9.41
CA ARG A 3 -14.33 12.10 8.79
C ARG A 3 -15.38 11.34 7.97
N SER A 4 -15.07 11.05 6.72
CA SER A 4 -15.87 10.12 5.90
C SER A 4 -15.86 8.74 6.56
N ALA A 5 -16.93 7.95 6.33
CA ALA A 5 -16.97 6.56 6.78
C ALA A 5 -15.82 5.75 6.17
N PRO A 6 -15.27 4.75 6.88
CA PRO A 6 -14.24 3.88 6.33
C PRO A 6 -14.76 3.08 5.14
N VAL A 7 -13.87 2.77 4.20
CA VAL A 7 -14.13 1.89 3.06
C VAL A 7 -13.29 0.63 3.25
N GLU A 8 -13.91 -0.53 3.06
CA GLU A 8 -13.28 -1.84 3.23
C GLU A 8 -13.59 -2.73 2.02
N VAL A 9 -12.59 -3.46 1.55
CA VAL A 9 -12.70 -4.41 0.43
C VAL A 9 -11.81 -5.62 0.73
N THR A 10 -12.36 -6.82 0.56
CA THR A 10 -11.65 -8.09 0.70
C THR A 10 -11.76 -8.86 -0.61
N GLN A 11 -10.66 -9.51 -1.04
CA GLN A 11 -10.60 -10.28 -2.27
C GLN A 11 -9.82 -11.58 -2.05
N SER A 12 -10.38 -12.71 -2.50
CA SER A 12 -9.67 -13.99 -2.52
C SER A 12 -8.61 -14.02 -3.61
N ILE A 13 -7.40 -14.45 -3.26
CA ILE A 13 -6.27 -14.65 -4.18
C ILE A 13 -5.88 -16.13 -4.14
N ALA A 14 -5.87 -16.79 -5.30
CA ALA A 14 -5.47 -18.19 -5.42
C ALA A 14 -3.93 -18.34 -5.38
N ALA A 15 -3.32 -17.97 -4.25
CA ALA A 15 -1.89 -18.07 -4.01
C ALA A 15 -1.61 -18.34 -2.53
N PRO A 16 -0.48 -18.99 -2.19
CA PRO A 16 -0.07 -19.10 -0.79
C PRO A 16 0.14 -17.72 -0.17
N ARG A 17 -0.24 -17.57 1.10
CA ARG A 17 -0.04 -16.35 1.90
C ARG A 17 1.36 -15.76 1.76
N GLY A 18 2.39 -16.60 1.88
CA GLY A 18 3.79 -16.17 1.75
C GLY A 18 4.15 -15.61 0.37
N ALA A 19 3.51 -16.08 -0.70
CA ALA A 19 3.72 -15.55 -2.04
C ALA A 19 3.07 -14.17 -2.20
N VAL A 20 1.88 -13.96 -1.62
CA VAL A 20 1.23 -12.64 -1.58
C VAL A 20 2.11 -11.66 -0.78
N TRP A 21 2.59 -12.07 0.40
CA TRP A 21 3.47 -11.25 1.21
C TRP A 21 4.78 -10.91 0.50
N ALA A 22 5.41 -11.87 -0.17
CA ALA A 22 6.64 -11.64 -0.94
C ALA A 22 6.44 -10.58 -2.03
N LEU A 23 5.29 -10.60 -2.72
CA LEU A 23 4.94 -9.56 -3.70
C LEU A 23 4.77 -8.19 -3.02
N LEU A 24 3.96 -8.11 -1.96
CA LEU A 24 3.68 -6.84 -1.27
C LEU A 24 4.94 -6.23 -0.61
N SER A 25 5.87 -7.06 -0.16
CA SER A 25 7.15 -6.63 0.41
C SER A 25 8.23 -6.37 -0.64
N THR A 26 7.95 -6.55 -1.94
CA THR A 26 8.88 -6.19 -3.00
C THR A 26 8.90 -4.66 -3.21
N PRO A 27 10.08 -4.02 -3.25
CA PRO A 27 10.21 -2.60 -3.59
C PRO A 27 9.55 -2.30 -4.94
N GLY A 28 8.69 -1.29 -5.01
CA GLY A 28 8.10 -0.86 -6.28
C GLY A 28 6.97 -1.76 -6.82
N HIS A 29 6.48 -2.73 -6.02
CA HIS A 29 5.55 -3.76 -6.49
C HIS A 29 4.27 -3.21 -7.12
N LEU A 30 3.83 -2.00 -6.76
CA LEU A 30 2.62 -1.42 -7.31
C LEU A 30 2.69 -1.21 -8.82
N ALA A 31 3.86 -0.97 -9.38
CA ALA A 31 4.02 -0.85 -10.83
C ALA A 31 3.60 -2.15 -11.56
N GLY A 32 3.63 -3.30 -10.88
CA GLY A 32 3.22 -4.59 -11.43
C GLY A 32 1.77 -4.99 -11.15
N CYS A 33 1.06 -4.33 -10.23
CA CYS A 33 -0.28 -4.78 -9.81
C CYS A 33 -1.33 -3.67 -9.62
N HIS A 34 -0.93 -2.39 -9.62
CA HIS A 34 -1.87 -1.28 -9.44
C HIS A 34 -2.22 -0.66 -10.81
N PRO A 35 -3.46 -0.84 -11.32
CA PRO A 35 -3.80 -0.53 -12.72
C PRO A 35 -3.65 0.95 -13.10
N PHE A 36 -3.63 1.86 -12.13
CA PHE A 36 -3.45 3.30 -12.36
C PHE A 36 -2.05 3.83 -12.01
N CYS A 37 -1.15 2.98 -11.52
CA CYS A 37 0.22 3.37 -11.19
C CYS A 37 1.05 3.40 -12.46
N ARG A 38 1.60 4.58 -12.79
CA ARG A 38 2.58 4.73 -13.88
C ARG A 38 3.96 4.30 -13.39
N GLU A 39 4.35 4.81 -12.22
CA GLU A 39 5.63 4.52 -11.58
C GLU A 39 5.44 4.43 -10.06
N ASN A 40 6.23 3.57 -9.42
CA ASN A 40 6.33 3.46 -7.96
C ASN A 40 7.79 3.71 -7.55
N LEU A 41 8.06 4.92 -7.08
CA LEU A 41 9.39 5.39 -6.71
C LEU A 41 9.66 5.02 -5.25
N VAL A 42 10.64 4.17 -5.02
CA VAL A 42 10.97 3.68 -3.68
C VAL A 42 12.02 4.58 -3.04
N GLU A 43 11.77 5.03 -1.81
CA GLU A 43 12.78 5.69 -0.98
C GLU A 43 13.38 4.71 0.04
N THR A 44 12.53 4.05 0.81
CA THR A 44 12.91 3.02 1.79
C THR A 44 11.92 1.86 1.72
N TRP A 45 12.41 0.63 1.54
CA TRP A 45 11.56 -0.57 1.48
C TRP A 45 12.42 -1.86 1.57
N PRO A 46 11.91 -2.98 2.12
CA PRO A 46 10.73 -3.13 2.97
C PRO A 46 11.03 -2.95 4.47
N GLY A 47 9.97 -2.95 5.30
CA GLY A 47 10.06 -2.96 6.76
C GLY A 47 9.53 -1.70 7.46
N PRO A 48 9.68 -1.62 8.79
CA PRO A 48 9.30 -0.44 9.56
C PRO A 48 9.96 0.84 9.02
N GLY A 49 9.17 1.90 8.85
CA GLY A 49 9.64 3.18 8.30
C GLY A 49 9.83 3.19 6.78
N SER A 50 9.29 2.18 6.07
CA SER A 50 9.26 2.20 4.61
C SER A 50 8.46 3.39 4.06
N ARG A 51 8.95 3.96 2.96
CA ARG A 51 8.37 5.13 2.29
C ARG A 51 8.54 5.00 0.78
N ASP A 52 7.49 5.34 0.06
CA ASP A 52 7.50 5.40 -1.40
C ASP A 52 6.56 6.48 -1.95
N GLU A 53 6.67 6.71 -3.25
CA GLU A 53 5.79 7.59 -4.02
C GLU A 53 5.13 6.81 -5.16
N ILE A 54 3.86 7.14 -5.43
CA ILE A 54 3.12 6.65 -6.59
C ILE A 54 2.90 7.84 -7.53
N ALA A 55 3.44 7.74 -8.73
CA ALA A 55 3.07 8.61 -9.84
C ALA A 55 1.94 7.94 -10.64
N TYR A 56 0.79 8.60 -10.74
CA TYR A 56 -0.36 8.13 -11.50
C TYR A 56 -0.29 8.58 -12.96
N PHE A 57 -0.97 7.86 -13.85
CA PHE A 57 -1.04 8.22 -15.28
C PHE A 57 -1.63 9.62 -15.54
N ASN A 58 -2.51 10.11 -14.66
CA ASN A 58 -3.11 11.44 -14.77
C ASN A 58 -2.20 12.57 -14.23
N GLY A 59 -0.96 12.27 -13.85
CA GLY A 59 -0.02 13.25 -13.30
C GLY A 59 -0.23 13.56 -11.81
N ARG A 60 -1.10 12.84 -11.11
CA ARG A 60 -1.17 12.92 -9.64
C ARG A 60 0.02 12.18 -9.01
N HIS A 61 0.55 12.73 -7.93
CA HIS A 61 1.61 12.14 -7.12
C HIS A 61 1.14 12.03 -5.67
N ILE A 62 1.37 10.88 -5.05
CA ILE A 62 1.12 10.68 -3.62
C ILE A 62 2.31 10.00 -2.96
N THR A 63 2.59 10.36 -1.72
CA THR A 63 3.52 9.66 -0.84
C THR A 63 2.75 8.66 0.01
N ARG A 64 3.36 7.49 0.23
CA ARG A 64 2.92 6.57 1.29
C ARG A 64 4.05 6.38 2.30
N SER A 65 3.69 6.45 3.58
CA SER A 65 4.61 6.18 4.69
C SER A 65 4.04 5.03 5.52
N VAL A 66 4.81 3.96 5.67
CA VAL A 66 4.42 2.81 6.50
C VAL A 66 4.48 3.22 7.97
N THR A 67 3.33 3.18 8.64
CA THR A 67 3.19 3.50 10.07
C THR A 67 3.23 2.27 10.96
N SER A 68 2.92 1.09 10.41
CA SER A 68 3.03 -0.21 11.07
C SER A 68 3.41 -1.29 10.07
N TRP A 69 4.33 -2.17 10.43
CA TRP A 69 4.76 -3.31 9.62
C TRP A 69 4.54 -4.60 10.39
N LEU A 70 3.69 -5.49 9.85
CA LEU A 70 3.32 -6.76 10.45
C LEU A 70 3.87 -7.87 9.56
N ASP A 71 5.02 -8.43 9.93
CA ASP A 71 5.74 -9.36 9.05
C ASP A 71 4.91 -10.60 8.69
N GLY A 72 4.75 -10.84 7.39
CA GLY A 72 3.90 -11.91 6.86
C GLY A 72 2.40 -11.62 6.90
N GLU A 73 1.95 -10.58 7.60
CA GLU A 73 0.54 -10.27 7.89
C GLU A 73 -0.01 -9.08 7.13
N GLY A 74 0.81 -8.05 6.90
CA GLY A 74 0.34 -6.81 6.30
C GLY A 74 1.08 -5.58 6.79
N PHE A 75 0.51 -4.41 6.53
CA PHE A 75 1.06 -3.14 7.00
C PHE A 75 0.00 -2.05 6.97
N ASP A 76 0.25 -0.98 7.72
CA ASP A 76 -0.54 0.25 7.70
C ASP A 76 0.25 1.35 7.02
N VAL A 77 -0.41 2.14 6.17
CA VAL A 77 0.18 3.28 5.47
C VAL A 77 -0.62 4.55 5.72
N SER A 78 0.11 5.64 5.96
CA SER A 78 -0.43 6.98 5.87
C SER A 78 -0.13 7.54 4.48
N VAL A 79 -1.17 8.01 3.78
CA VAL A 79 -1.10 8.48 2.40
C VAL A 79 -1.30 9.98 2.36
N SER A 80 -0.38 10.70 1.74
CA SER A 80 -0.40 12.16 1.63
C SER A 80 -0.03 12.65 0.24
N ASP A 81 -0.39 13.88 -0.07
CA ASP A 81 0.14 14.63 -1.21
C ASP A 81 0.56 16.04 -0.77
N SER A 82 0.85 16.93 -1.72
CA SER A 82 1.22 18.32 -1.41
C SER A 82 0.16 19.09 -0.63
N GLY A 83 -1.10 18.64 -0.64
CA GLY A 83 -2.21 19.21 0.12
C GLY A 83 -2.34 18.66 1.55
N GLY A 84 -1.52 17.66 1.93
CA GLY A 84 -1.54 17.06 3.26
C GLY A 84 -2.04 15.62 3.27
N LEU A 85 -2.55 15.18 4.44
CA LEU A 85 -3.04 13.82 4.65
C LEU A 85 -4.31 13.56 3.83
N LEU A 86 -4.31 12.46 3.09
CA LEU A 86 -5.44 12.00 2.29
C LEU A 86 -6.20 10.88 2.98
N ALA A 87 -5.48 9.87 3.46
CA ALA A 87 -6.07 8.67 4.05
C ALA A 87 -5.05 7.91 4.91
N ASP A 88 -5.58 7.13 5.85
CA ASP A 88 -4.86 6.02 6.48
C ASP A 88 -5.45 4.72 5.94
N VAL A 89 -4.60 3.77 5.56
CA VAL A 89 -5.00 2.52 4.91
C VAL A 89 -4.33 1.34 5.59
N SER A 90 -5.11 0.31 5.90
CA SER A 90 -4.62 -0.97 6.44
C SER A 90 -4.70 -2.05 5.38
N TRP A 91 -3.58 -2.74 5.14
CA TRP A 91 -3.51 -3.94 4.32
C TRP A 91 -3.34 -5.15 5.23
N ARG A 92 -4.17 -6.16 5.06
CA ARG A 92 -4.09 -7.44 5.79
C ARG A 92 -4.19 -8.60 4.80
N ILE A 93 -3.41 -9.64 5.08
CA ILE A 93 -3.55 -10.95 4.45
C ILE A 93 -4.17 -11.84 5.52
N ASP A 94 -5.25 -12.51 5.17
CA ASP A 94 -5.88 -13.53 6.02
C ASP A 94 -5.86 -14.86 5.28
N ASP A 95 -5.83 -15.96 6.02
CA ASP A 95 -6.05 -17.27 5.42
C ASP A 95 -7.52 -17.43 5.01
N ALA A 96 -7.78 -18.23 3.99
CA ALA A 96 -9.15 -18.55 3.60
C ALA A 96 -9.86 -19.27 4.77
N ALA A 97 -11.08 -18.83 5.07
CA ALA A 97 -11.96 -19.47 6.04
C ALA A 97 -12.42 -20.87 5.58
#